data_AF-A0A2M7WZX5-F1
#
_entry.id   AF-A0A2M7WZX5-F1
#
_cell.length_a   1.000
_cell.length_b   1.000
_cell.length_c   1.000
_cell.angle_alpha   90.00
_cell.angle_beta   90.00
_cell.angle_gamma   90.00
#
_symmetry.space_group_name_H-M   'P 1'
#
loop_
_entity.id
_entity.type
_entity.pdbx_description
1 polymer ?
#
loop_
_entity_poly.entity_id
_entity_poly.type
_entity_poly.pdbx_seq_one_letter_code
_entity_poly.pdbx_strand_id
1 'polypeptide(L)'
;MNHVLAIRHAQASFDADDYDQLSARGLEQASRLAEYLAADPDFGFDAVVCGAMRRHRQTLEAIEAAFAKVGRNLPDVEIDADLNEFDHGAVMAAFLAEFPDHAVWRGKMPDKADHSGIVQFLAAALQAWAAGQLEHRLREGWRPFQH
;
A
#
# COMPACT_ATOMS: atom_id res chain seq x y z
N MET A 1 20.28 21.07 -1.79
CA MET A 1 18.96 20.89 -1.16
C MET A 1 18.51 19.50 -1.56
N ASN A 2 18.10 18.68 -0.60
CA ASN A 2 17.74 17.29 -0.87
C ASN A 2 16.22 17.20 -0.99
N HIS A 3 15.74 16.47 -2.00
CA HIS A 3 14.31 16.28 -2.25
C HIS A 3 13.98 14.80 -2.15
N VAL A 4 12.80 14.50 -1.59
CA VAL A 4 12.25 13.14 -1.55
C VAL A 4 10.91 13.17 -2.27
N LEU A 5 10.75 12.29 -3.26
CA LEU A 5 9.48 12.08 -3.94
C LEU A 5 8.88 10.74 -3.48
N ALA A 6 7.76 10.80 -2.77
CA ALA A 6 7.00 9.61 -2.41
C ALA A 6 5.94 9.31 -3.47
N ILE A 7 6.05 8.14 -4.09
CA ILE A 7 5.06 7.64 -5.06
C ILE A 7 4.30 6.49 -4.41
N ARG A 8 3.01 6.69 -4.18
CA ARG A 8 2.11 5.60 -3.80
C ARG A 8 1.89 4.70 -5.01
N HIS A 9 1.83 3.39 -4.80
CA HIS A 9 1.44 2.46 -5.86
C HIS A 9 0.10 2.86 -6.50
N ALA A 10 -0.04 2.59 -7.80
CA ALA A 10 -1.29 2.86 -8.51
C ALA A 10 -2.43 1.94 -8.03
N GLN A 11 -3.65 2.12 -8.54
CA GLN A 11 -4.81 1.39 -8.02
C GLN A 11 -4.62 -0.14 -8.08
N ALA A 12 -4.67 -0.80 -6.92
CA ALA A 12 -4.65 -2.26 -6.79
C ALA A 12 -5.95 -2.91 -7.33
N SER A 13 -5.87 -4.20 -7.66
CA SER A 13 -7.00 -5.02 -8.05
C SER A 13 -7.86 -5.35 -6.83
N PHE A 14 -9.07 -4.77 -6.76
CA PHE A 14 -10.02 -5.04 -5.67
C PHE A 14 -10.79 -6.36 -5.85
N ASP A 15 -10.81 -6.89 -7.08
CA ASP A 15 -11.70 -7.99 -7.49
C ASP A 15 -10.98 -9.21 -8.10
N ALA A 16 -9.64 -9.24 -8.01
CA ALA A 16 -8.85 -10.39 -8.45
C ALA A 16 -8.51 -11.30 -7.26
N ASP A 17 -8.39 -12.61 -7.52
CA ASP A 17 -7.95 -13.59 -6.53
C ASP A 17 -6.54 -13.30 -5.99
N ASP A 18 -5.73 -12.55 -6.75
CA ASP A 18 -4.47 -11.94 -6.31
C ASP A 18 -4.69 -10.43 -6.07
N TYR A 19 -4.85 -10.04 -4.81
CA TYR A 19 -5.03 -8.64 -4.42
C TYR A 19 -3.73 -7.83 -4.56
N ASP A 20 -2.55 -8.47 -4.49
CA ASP A 20 -1.26 -7.79 -4.56
C ASP A 20 -0.82 -7.54 -6.01
N GLN A 21 -1.68 -6.94 -6.81
CA GLN A 21 -1.33 -6.47 -8.15
C GLN A 21 -2.14 -5.23 -8.50
N LEU A 22 -1.64 -4.43 -9.43
CA LEU A 22 -2.38 -3.34 -10.05
C LEU A 22 -3.59 -3.86 -10.81
N SER A 23 -4.67 -3.10 -10.79
CA SER A 23 -5.81 -3.26 -11.69
C SER A 23 -5.46 -2.77 -13.09
N ALA A 24 -6.29 -3.07 -14.10
CA ALA A 24 -6.12 -2.50 -15.44
C ALA A 24 -6.03 -0.96 -15.41
N ARG A 25 -6.89 -0.32 -14.61
CA ARG A 25 -6.84 1.11 -14.36
C ARG A 25 -5.57 1.54 -13.62
N GLY A 26 -5.08 0.73 -12.68
CA GLY A 26 -3.82 0.96 -11.99
C GLY A 26 -2.62 0.97 -12.92
N LEU A 27 -2.58 0.04 -13.89
CA LEU A 27 -1.53 0.01 -14.92
C LEU A 27 -1.55 1.28 -15.77
N GLU A 28 -2.73 1.74 -16.20
CA GLU A 28 -2.86 3.01 -16.93
C GLU A 28 -2.41 4.22 -16.11
N GLN A 29 -2.77 4.25 -14.82
CA GLN A 29 -2.36 5.31 -13.90
C GLN A 29 -0.83 5.35 -13.73
N ALA A 30 -0.21 4.19 -13.52
CA ALA A 30 1.23 4.07 -13.39
C ALA A 30 1.95 4.54 -14.67
N SER A 31 1.48 4.13 -15.86
CA SER A 31 2.04 4.57 -17.14
C SER A 31 1.96 6.08 -17.32
N ARG A 32 0.83 6.71 -17.02
CA ARG A 32 0.66 8.16 -17.17
C ARG A 32 1.57 8.96 -16.24
N LEU A 33 1.70 8.52 -14.98
CA LEU A 33 2.62 9.14 -14.04
C LEU A 33 4.06 8.99 -14.55
N ALA A 34 4.44 7.79 -14.97
CA ALA A 34 5.78 7.50 -15.49
C ALA A 34 6.14 8.35 -16.71
N GLU A 35 5.22 8.47 -17.67
CA GLU A 35 5.37 9.32 -18.85
C GLU A 35 5.53 10.79 -18.48
N TYR A 36 4.76 11.28 -17.50
CA TYR A 36 4.88 12.65 -17.01
C TYR A 36 6.26 12.91 -16.38
N LEU A 37 6.75 11.99 -15.55
CA LEU A 37 8.08 12.12 -14.92
C LEU A 37 9.22 12.07 -15.95
N ALA A 38 9.12 11.16 -16.92
CA ALA A 38 10.14 10.99 -17.96
C ALA A 38 10.17 12.12 -19.00
N ALA A 39 9.06 12.86 -19.16
CA ALA A 39 8.96 13.97 -20.10
C ALA A 39 9.80 15.18 -19.70
N ASP A 40 10.12 15.33 -18.42
CA ASP A 40 11.05 16.35 -17.93
C ASP A 40 12.50 15.84 -18.03
N PRO A 41 13.33 16.41 -18.93
CA PRO A 41 14.71 15.96 -19.13
C PRO A 41 15.61 16.22 -17.91
N ASP A 42 15.26 17.18 -17.06
CA ASP A 42 16.03 17.56 -15.88
C ASP A 42 15.59 16.78 -14.63
N PHE A 43 14.44 16.10 -14.68
CA PHE A 43 13.92 15.30 -13.59
C PHE A 43 14.51 13.89 -13.59
N GLY A 44 15.14 13.45 -12.49
CA GLY A 44 15.70 12.12 -12.32
C GLY A 44 15.84 11.73 -10.85
N PHE A 45 16.43 10.55 -10.61
CA PHE A 45 16.60 10.00 -9.28
C PHE A 45 18.07 9.65 -9.02
N ASP A 46 18.60 10.09 -7.89
CA ASP A 46 19.93 9.67 -7.41
C ASP A 46 19.86 8.30 -6.70
N ALA A 47 18.69 7.97 -6.14
CA ALA A 47 18.40 6.68 -5.51
C ALA A 47 16.92 6.34 -5.67
N VAL A 48 16.61 5.04 -5.72
CA VAL A 48 15.24 4.52 -5.76
C VAL A 48 15.11 3.43 -4.71
N VAL A 49 14.13 3.57 -3.83
CA VAL A 49 13.75 2.55 -2.84
C VAL A 49 12.29 2.17 -3.10
N CYS A 50 11.99 0.87 -3.10
CA CYS A 50 10.67 0.35 -3.42
C CYS A 50 10.27 -0.75 -2.41
N GLY A 51 8.99 -0.80 -2.04
CA GLY A 51 8.48 -1.90 -1.24
C GLY A 51 8.52 -3.24 -1.97
N ALA A 52 8.49 -4.32 -1.20
CA ALA A 52 8.54 -5.68 -1.72
C ALA A 52 7.18 -6.19 -2.25
N MET A 53 6.11 -5.40 -2.15
CA MET A 53 4.80 -5.75 -2.69
C MET A 53 4.76 -5.66 -4.22
N ARG A 54 4.05 -6.59 -4.86
CA ARG A 54 4.02 -6.67 -6.33
C ARG A 54 3.37 -5.44 -6.95
N ARG A 55 2.33 -4.87 -6.32
CA ARG A 55 1.74 -3.60 -6.81
C ARG A 55 2.70 -2.41 -6.74
N HIS A 56 3.66 -2.41 -5.80
CA HIS A 56 4.73 -1.40 -5.73
C HIS A 56 5.69 -1.59 -6.91
N ARG A 57 6.19 -2.81 -7.09
CA ARG A 57 7.06 -3.18 -8.23
C ARG A 57 6.43 -2.85 -9.58
N GLN A 58 5.16 -3.17 -9.80
CA GLN A 58 4.48 -2.85 -11.07
C GLN A 58 4.37 -1.35 -11.34
N THR A 59 4.27 -0.53 -10.30
CA THR A 59 4.30 0.93 -10.45
C THR A 59 5.70 1.40 -10.84
N LEU A 60 6.73 0.85 -10.19
CA LEU A 60 8.13 1.12 -10.51
C LEU A 60 8.51 0.67 -11.93
N GLU A 61 8.10 -0.52 -12.36
CA GLU A 61 8.34 -1.06 -13.70
C GLU A 61 7.80 -0.13 -14.79
N ALA A 62 6.66 0.53 -14.55
CA ALA A 62 6.13 1.54 -15.47
C ALA A 62 7.05 2.77 -15.58
N ILE A 63 7.64 3.21 -14.45
CA ILE A 63 8.58 4.33 -14.39
C ILE A 63 9.87 3.95 -15.13
N GLU A 64 10.45 2.79 -14.83
CA GLU A 64 11.63 2.26 -15.53
C GLU A 64 11.41 2.20 -17.05
N ALA A 65 10.26 1.67 -17.48
CA ALA A 65 9.92 1.59 -18.89
C ALA A 65 9.78 2.97 -19.55
N ALA A 66 9.22 3.97 -18.87
CA ALA A 66 9.07 5.32 -19.42
C ALA A 66 10.43 6.05 -19.54
N PHE A 67 11.30 5.93 -18.53
CA PHE A 67 12.65 6.48 -18.60
C PHE A 67 13.45 5.81 -19.73
N ALA A 68 13.39 4.48 -19.84
CA ALA A 68 14.08 3.73 -20.90
C ALA A 68 13.63 4.16 -22.31
N LYS A 69 12.34 4.45 -22.51
CA LYS A 69 11.80 4.97 -23.79
C LYS A 69 12.44 6.30 -24.23
N VAL A 70 12.86 7.13 -23.28
CA VAL A 70 13.55 8.41 -23.55
C VAL A 70 15.07 8.29 -23.46
N GLY A 71 15.62 7.07 -23.43
CA GLY A 71 17.06 6.81 -23.42
C GLY A 71 17.72 7.09 -22.07
N ARG A 72 16.96 7.05 -20.98
CA ARG A 72 17.43 7.29 -19.61
C ARG A 72 17.16 6.05 -18.76
N ASN A 73 17.99 5.81 -17.75
CA ASN A 73 17.79 4.68 -16.83
C ASN A 73 17.62 5.22 -15.41
N LEU A 74 16.88 4.48 -14.59
CA LEU A 74 16.91 4.67 -13.13
C LEU A 74 18.24 4.15 -12.57
N PRO A 75 18.67 4.63 -11.39
CA PRO A 75 19.73 3.97 -10.63
C PRO A 75 19.26 2.58 -10.14
N ASP A 76 20.18 1.82 -9.55
CA ASP A 76 19.83 0.54 -8.93
C ASP A 76 18.73 0.73 -7.88
N VAL A 77 17.75 -0.18 -7.91
CA VAL A 77 16.59 -0.14 -7.03
C VAL A 77 16.88 -0.95 -5.78
N GLU A 78 16.79 -0.30 -4.63
CA GLU A 78 16.78 -0.98 -3.33
C GLU A 78 15.36 -1.46 -2.99
N ILE A 79 15.23 -2.73 -2.62
CA ILE A 79 13.96 -3.28 -2.14
C ILE A 79 13.96 -3.28 -0.62
N ASP A 80 13.03 -2.53 -0.03
CA ASP A 80 12.85 -2.44 1.42
C ASP A 80 11.45 -2.93 1.80
N ALA A 81 11.38 -4.06 2.49
CA ALA A 81 10.10 -4.65 2.90
C ALA A 81 9.41 -3.85 4.02
N ASP A 82 10.11 -2.98 4.73
CA ASP A 82 9.52 -2.12 5.76
C ASP A 82 8.66 -0.99 5.16
N LEU A 83 8.74 -0.78 3.84
CA LEU A 83 7.83 0.10 3.08
C LEU A 83 6.52 -0.58 2.66
N ASN A 84 6.36 -1.88 2.90
CA ASN A 84 5.11 -2.58 2.58
C ASN A 84 3.94 -2.03 3.43
N GLU A 85 2.73 -2.10 2.90
CA GLU A 85 1.56 -1.81 3.73
C GLU A 85 1.39 -2.86 4.85
N PHE A 86 0.90 -2.40 6.00
CA PHE A 86 0.57 -3.25 7.14
C PHE A 86 -0.43 -4.36 6.76
N ASP A 87 -0.34 -5.50 7.47
CA ASP A 87 -1.25 -6.63 7.28
C ASP A 87 -2.63 -6.34 7.90
N HIS A 88 -3.51 -5.72 7.10
CA HIS A 88 -4.88 -5.43 7.50
C HIS A 88 -5.66 -6.68 7.91
N GLY A 89 -5.38 -7.84 7.30
CA GLY A 89 -6.01 -9.11 7.65
C GLY A 89 -5.65 -9.55 9.07
N ALA A 90 -4.36 -9.46 9.41
CA ALA A 90 -3.87 -9.72 10.76
C ALA A 90 -4.48 -8.74 11.79
N VAL A 91 -4.54 -7.44 11.46
CA VAL A 91 -5.17 -6.42 12.33
C VAL A 91 -6.65 -6.73 12.58
N MET A 92 -7.42 -7.04 11.53
CA MET A 92 -8.83 -7.40 11.64
C MET A 92 -9.04 -8.68 12.45
N ALA A 93 -8.21 -9.71 12.23
CA ALA A 93 -8.27 -10.95 12.99
C ALA A 93 -7.92 -10.74 14.46
N ALA A 94 -6.89 -9.96 14.76
CA ALA A 94 -6.51 -9.59 16.13
C ALA A 94 -7.63 -8.80 16.82
N PHE A 95 -8.26 -7.87 16.11
CA PHE A 95 -9.39 -7.09 16.64
C PHE A 95 -10.58 -7.99 17.03
N LEU A 96 -10.97 -8.94 16.18
CA LEU A 96 -12.06 -9.88 16.50
C LEU A 96 -11.71 -10.82 17.67
N ALA A 97 -10.44 -11.20 17.79
CA ALA A 97 -9.98 -12.04 18.88
C ALA A 97 -9.91 -11.30 20.22
N GLU A 98 -9.65 -9.98 20.20
CA GLU A 98 -9.58 -9.13 21.39
C GLU A 98 -10.96 -8.63 21.82
N PHE A 99 -11.83 -8.28 20.86
CA PHE A 99 -13.15 -7.70 21.12
C PHE A 99 -14.27 -8.51 20.43
N PRO A 100 -14.51 -9.78 20.85
CA PRO A 100 -15.46 -10.66 20.17
C PRO A 100 -16.92 -10.16 20.20
N ASP A 101 -17.29 -9.35 21.20
CA ASP A 101 -18.64 -8.78 21.37
C ASP A 101 -18.75 -7.32 20.89
N HIS A 102 -17.77 -6.82 20.14
CA HIS A 102 -17.78 -5.43 19.67
C HIS A 102 -18.97 -5.15 18.75
N ALA A 103 -19.66 -4.02 18.93
CA ALA A 103 -20.91 -3.70 18.22
C ALA A 103 -20.80 -3.65 16.69
N VAL A 104 -19.59 -3.41 16.15
CA VAL A 104 -19.33 -3.44 14.70
C VAL A 104 -19.23 -4.87 14.14
N TRP A 105 -19.02 -5.87 15.00
CA TRP A 105 -19.02 -7.27 14.62
C TRP A 105 -20.43 -7.86 14.76
N ARG A 106 -21.04 -8.25 13.64
CA ARG A 106 -22.39 -8.82 13.60
C ARG A 106 -22.40 -10.34 13.45
N GLY A 107 -21.32 -11.01 13.87
CA GLY A 107 -21.14 -12.45 13.72
C GLY A 107 -20.76 -12.91 12.31
N LYS A 108 -20.61 -12.00 11.35
CA LYS A 108 -20.12 -12.26 10.00
C LYS A 108 -19.44 -11.02 9.42
N MET A 109 -18.53 -11.25 8.48
CA MET A 109 -17.93 -10.16 7.70
C MET A 109 -19.02 -9.40 6.94
N PRO A 110 -18.94 -8.05 6.88
CA PRO A 110 -19.85 -7.26 6.05
C PRO A 110 -19.78 -7.72 4.59
N ASP A 111 -20.93 -7.65 3.90
CA ASP A 111 -20.99 -7.91 2.46
C ASP A 111 -20.13 -6.86 1.72
N LYS A 112 -19.53 -7.23 0.57
CA LYS A 112 -18.81 -6.27 -0.29
C LYS A 112 -19.69 -5.06 -0.65
N ALA A 113 -21.00 -5.24 -0.77
CA ALA A 113 -21.97 -4.18 -1.03
C ALA A 113 -22.28 -3.29 0.21
N ASP A 114 -21.99 -3.76 1.44
CA ASP A 114 -22.15 -2.98 2.67
C ASP A 114 -20.88 -2.15 2.95
N HIS A 115 -20.64 -1.17 2.09
CA HIS A 115 -19.49 -0.27 2.22
C HIS A 115 -19.41 0.41 3.59
N SER A 116 -20.57 0.78 4.18
CA SER A 116 -20.62 1.42 5.48
C SER A 116 -20.18 0.47 6.59
N GLY A 117 -20.66 -0.78 6.58
CA GLY A 117 -20.23 -1.81 7.52
C GLY A 117 -18.74 -2.13 7.41
N ILE A 118 -18.21 -2.23 6.19
CA ILE A 118 -16.77 -2.44 5.95
C ILE A 118 -15.94 -1.29 6.55
N VAL A 119 -16.32 -0.04 6.25
CA VAL A 119 -15.60 1.14 6.73
C VAL A 119 -15.65 1.23 8.26
N GLN A 120 -16.81 0.98 8.88
CA GLN A 120 -16.93 0.99 10.34
C GLN A 120 -16.09 -0.11 11.00
N PHE A 121 -16.08 -1.31 10.41
CA PHE A 121 -15.28 -2.42 10.92
C PHE A 121 -13.78 -2.15 10.82
N LEU A 122 -13.31 -1.71 9.64
CA LEU A 122 -11.91 -1.32 9.42
C LEU A 122 -11.50 -0.19 10.35
N ALA A 123 -12.34 0.85 10.48
CA ALA A 123 -12.04 1.99 11.35
C ALA A 123 -11.88 1.54 12.82
N ALA A 124 -12.77 0.69 13.33
CA ALA A 124 -12.68 0.19 14.70
C ALA A 124 -11.40 -0.63 14.93
N ALA A 125 -11.07 -1.54 14.01
CA ALA A 125 -9.85 -2.34 14.10
C ALA A 125 -8.57 -1.49 14.04
N LEU A 126 -8.51 -0.51 13.13
CA LEU A 126 -7.38 0.41 13.01
C LEU A 126 -7.24 1.33 14.22
N GLN A 127 -8.35 1.79 14.80
CA GLN A 127 -8.32 2.59 16.03
C GLN A 127 -7.77 1.77 17.22
N ALA A 128 -8.19 0.52 17.37
CA ALA A 128 -7.67 -0.35 18.41
C ALA A 128 -6.17 -0.65 18.22
N TRP A 129 -5.74 -0.87 16.99
CA TRP A 129 -4.33 -1.03 16.66
C TRP A 129 -3.52 0.23 16.98
N ALA A 130 -3.99 1.41 16.54
CA ALA A 130 -3.34 2.69 16.78
C ALA A 130 -3.25 3.06 18.27
N ALA A 131 -4.23 2.62 19.08
CA ALA A 131 -4.21 2.75 20.54
C ALA A 131 -3.29 1.75 21.25
N GLY A 132 -2.62 0.86 20.50
CA GLY A 132 -1.73 -0.17 21.03
C GLY A 132 -2.46 -1.34 21.71
N GLN A 133 -3.78 -1.47 21.54
CA GLN A 133 -4.60 -2.49 22.20
C GLN A 133 -4.37 -3.89 21.60
N LEU A 134 -3.85 -3.95 20.37
CA LEU A 134 -3.65 -5.20 19.62
C LEU A 134 -2.17 -5.64 19.54
N GLU A 135 -1.23 -4.88 20.10
CA GLU A 135 0.23 -5.10 19.93
C GLU A 135 0.67 -6.50 20.35
N HIS A 136 0.11 -7.03 21.43
CA HIS A 136 0.46 -8.36 21.94
C HIS A 136 0.01 -9.52 21.03
N ARG A 137 -0.82 -9.25 20.02
CA ARG A 137 -1.33 -10.22 19.04
C ARG A 137 -0.73 -10.06 17.66
N LEU A 138 0.02 -8.98 17.42
CA LEU A 138 0.54 -8.62 16.11
C LEU A 138 2.07 -8.68 16.11
N ARG A 139 2.65 -8.97 14.95
CA ARG A 139 4.11 -8.87 14.77
C ARG A 139 4.57 -7.42 14.75
N GLU A 140 3.69 -6.53 14.29
CA GLU A 140 3.95 -5.11 14.12
C GLU A 140 2.89 -4.29 14.89
N GLY A 141 3.36 -3.48 15.84
CA GLY A 141 2.55 -2.53 16.59
C GLY A 141 2.50 -1.17 15.91
N TRP A 142 1.63 -0.27 16.38
CA TRP A 142 1.58 1.10 15.86
C TRP A 142 2.67 2.02 16.43
N ARG A 143 3.11 1.78 17.68
CA ARG A 143 4.10 2.62 18.37
C ARG A 143 5.38 2.90 17.58
N PRO A 144 6.00 1.93 16.87
CA PRO A 144 7.19 2.20 16.06
C PRO A 144 7.02 3.31 15.00
N PHE A 145 5.78 3.58 14.54
CA PHE A 145 5.48 4.60 13.53
C PHE A 145 5.24 6.01 14.11
N GLN A 146 5.28 6.20 15.43
CA GLN A 146 4.95 7.48 16.08
C GLN A 146 6.15 8.43 16.29
N HIS A 147 7.31 8.12 15.72
CA HIS A 147 8.56 8.85 15.92
C HIS A 147 8.89 9.84 14.81
#